data_AF-A0A1X1EYE6-F1
#
_entry.id   AF-A0A1X1EYE6-F1
#
_cell.length_a   1.000
_cell.length_b   1.000
_cell.length_c   1.000
_cell.angle_alpha   90.00
_cell.angle_beta   90.00
_cell.angle_gamma   90.00
#
_symmetry.space_group_name_H-M   'P 1'
#
loop_
_entity.id
_entity.type
_entity.pdbx_description
1 polymer ?
#
loop_
_entity_poly.entity_id
_entity_poly.type
_entity_poly.pdbx_seq_one_letter_code
_entity_poly.pdbx_strand_id
1 'polypeptide(L)'
;MHLSHPLSDYHESHHASEQIAHKITLAKAEGELLSIAARRRLDLNTGTDEDGFPFYVWDMAAVAQDLATLSVRNLIPETWQSFFEGLCNMAREIDEAAWTYFFVRAVTDEESLVNEERWMD
;
A
#
# COMPACT_ATOMS: atom_id res chain seq x y z
N MET A 1 -35.55 18.72 23.48
CA MET A 1 -35.02 18.62 22.11
C MET A 1 -33.60 18.08 22.23
N HIS A 2 -33.40 16.84 21.78
CA HIS A 2 -32.17 16.08 21.98
C HIS A 2 -31.04 16.65 21.12
N LEU A 3 -29.93 17.02 21.76
CA LEU A 3 -28.63 17.22 21.11
C LEU A 3 -28.09 15.86 20.70
N SER A 4 -28.24 15.49 19.44
CA SER A 4 -27.67 14.26 18.86
C SER A 4 -26.88 14.50 17.56
N HIS A 5 -26.64 15.77 17.20
CA HIS A 5 -25.85 16.14 16.02
C HIS A 5 -24.30 16.11 16.15
N PRO A 6 -23.63 16.21 17.33
CA PRO A 6 -22.17 16.31 17.35
C PRO A 6 -21.44 15.05 16.87
N LEU A 7 -21.96 13.85 17.18
CA LEU A 7 -21.26 12.60 16.89
C LEU A 7 -21.31 12.21 15.40
N SER A 8 -22.38 12.58 14.69
CA SER A 8 -22.55 12.29 13.26
C SER A 8 -21.56 13.11 12.42
N ASP A 9 -21.48 14.42 12.68
CA ASP A 9 -20.59 15.33 11.96
C ASP A 9 -19.11 14.99 12.19
N TYR A 10 -18.75 14.57 13.42
CA TYR A 10 -17.39 14.10 13.73
C TYR A 10 -17.06 12.79 13.01
N HIS A 11 -17.98 11.82 12.98
CA HIS A 11 -17.78 10.54 12.31
C HIS A 11 -17.63 10.71 10.79
N GLU A 12 -18.45 11.56 10.18
CA GLU A 12 -18.35 11.90 8.74
C GLU A 12 -17.02 12.59 8.41
N SER A 13 -16.56 13.52 9.24
CA SER A 13 -15.27 14.19 9.07
C SER A 13 -14.07 13.26 9.23
N HIS A 14 -14.14 12.29 10.15
CA HIS A 14 -13.06 11.33 10.38
C HIS A 14 -12.95 10.36 9.21
N HIS A 15 -14.07 9.79 8.78
CA HIS A 15 -14.13 8.89 7.63
C HIS A 15 -13.67 9.56 6.33
N ALA A 16 -14.01 10.84 6.11
CA ALA A 16 -13.52 11.59 4.95
C ALA A 16 -11.99 11.81 5.01
N SER A 17 -11.42 12.01 6.20
CA SER A 17 -9.99 12.19 6.40
C SER A 17 -9.22 10.89 6.15
N GLU A 18 -9.75 9.75 6.62
CA GLU A 18 -9.18 8.41 6.36
C GLU A 18 -9.19 8.06 4.88
N GLN A 19 -10.30 8.31 4.18
CA GLN A 19 -10.36 8.10 2.73
C GLN A 19 -9.35 8.96 1.96
N ILE A 20 -9.13 10.20 2.39
CA ILE A 20 -8.09 11.06 1.80
C ILE A 20 -6.71 10.47 2.06
N ALA A 21 -6.44 9.95 3.26
CA ALA A 21 -5.18 9.28 3.57
C ALA A 21 -4.93 8.07 2.65
N HIS A 22 -5.93 7.22 2.43
CA HIS A 22 -5.80 6.06 1.54
C HIS A 22 -5.57 6.45 0.09
N LYS A 23 -6.22 7.51 -0.41
CA LYS A 23 -5.91 8.09 -1.74
C LYS A 23 -4.47 8.56 -1.83
N ILE A 24 -3.98 9.24 -0.79
CA ILE A 24 -2.60 9.74 -0.75
C ILE A 24 -1.64 8.55 -0.76
N THR A 25 -1.93 7.47 -0.03
CA THR A 25 -1.13 6.24 -0.07
C THR A 25 -1.07 5.64 -1.47
N LEU A 26 -2.21 5.50 -2.15
CA LEU A 26 -2.26 5.02 -3.54
C LEU A 26 -1.46 5.91 -4.50
N ALA A 27 -1.56 7.24 -4.38
CA ALA A 27 -0.81 8.18 -5.20
C ALA A 27 0.71 8.14 -4.94
N LYS A 28 1.11 7.95 -3.67
CA LYS A 28 2.52 7.76 -3.30
C LYS A 28 3.07 6.45 -3.87
N ALA A 29 2.30 5.37 -3.78
CA ALA A 29 2.66 4.08 -4.35
C ALA A 29 2.89 4.19 -5.88
N GLU A 30 1.99 4.87 -6.61
CA GLU A 30 2.19 5.14 -8.04
C GLU A 30 3.50 5.91 -8.31
N GLY A 31 3.72 7.00 -7.57
CA GLY A 31 4.90 7.83 -7.71
C GLY A 31 6.20 7.05 -7.48
N GLU A 32 6.24 6.20 -6.45
CA GLU A 32 7.41 5.39 -6.14
C GLU A 32 7.65 4.33 -7.21
N LEU A 33 6.62 3.61 -7.65
CA LEU A 33 6.75 2.62 -8.73
C LEU A 33 7.26 3.24 -10.03
N LEU A 34 6.72 4.39 -10.43
CA LEU A 34 7.21 5.14 -11.60
C LEU A 34 8.67 5.55 -11.44
N SER A 35 9.07 5.96 -10.23
CA SER A 35 10.43 6.36 -9.92
C SER A 35 11.39 5.16 -9.97
N ILE A 36 11.03 4.03 -9.36
CA ILE A 36 11.77 2.75 -9.45
C ILE A 36 11.94 2.34 -10.92
N ALA A 37 10.86 2.34 -11.69
CA ALA A 37 10.87 1.96 -13.11
C ALA A 37 11.76 2.88 -13.95
N ALA A 38 11.76 4.19 -13.67
CA ALA A 38 12.65 5.15 -14.33
C ALA A 38 14.11 4.91 -13.97
N ARG A 39 14.42 4.74 -12.67
CA ARG A 39 15.78 4.45 -12.19
C ARG A 39 16.33 3.15 -12.79
N ARG A 40 15.51 2.11 -12.90
CA ARG A 40 15.89 0.81 -13.48
C ARG A 40 16.22 0.90 -14.97
N ARG A 41 15.42 1.64 -15.74
CA ARG A 41 15.69 1.88 -17.18
C ARG A 41 17.00 2.64 -17.43
N LEU A 42 17.43 3.45 -16.46
CA LEU A 42 18.66 4.22 -16.52
C LEU A 42 19.85 3.52 -15.82
N ASP A 43 19.66 2.29 -15.34
CA ASP A 43 20.67 1.51 -14.59
C ASP A 43 21.18 2.25 -13.33
N LEU A 44 20.31 3.05 -12.69
CA LEU A 44 20.67 3.89 -11.54
C LEU A 44 20.38 3.24 -10.17
N ASN A 45 19.69 2.11 -10.14
CA ASN A 45 19.27 1.43 -8.92
C ASN A 45 19.53 -0.08 -8.93
N THR A 46 20.41 -0.56 -9.80
CA THR A 46 20.79 -1.98 -9.95
C THR A 46 21.98 -2.38 -9.06
N GLY A 47 22.60 -1.41 -8.38
CA GLY A 47 23.56 -1.67 -7.32
C GLY A 47 22.93 -2.49 -6.18
N THR A 48 23.77 -3.23 -5.48
CA THR A 48 23.36 -4.15 -4.40
C THR A 48 23.81 -3.62 -3.04
N ASP A 49 23.03 -3.95 -2.01
CA ASP A 49 23.42 -3.73 -0.62
C ASP A 49 24.42 -4.78 -0.11
N GLU A 50 24.73 -4.74 1.18
CA GLU A 50 25.70 -5.65 1.82
C GLU A 50 25.28 -7.12 1.74
N ASP A 51 23.97 -7.39 1.60
CA ASP A 51 23.39 -8.73 1.51
C ASP A 51 23.24 -9.20 0.04
N GLY A 52 23.63 -8.36 -0.93
CA GLY A 52 23.55 -8.66 -2.36
C GLY A 52 22.18 -8.39 -2.97
N PHE A 53 21.27 -7.73 -2.26
CA PHE A 53 19.94 -7.37 -2.78
C PHE A 53 20.00 -6.03 -3.52
N PRO A 54 19.36 -5.91 -4.70
CA PRO A 54 19.31 -4.63 -5.40
C PRO A 54 18.56 -3.58 -4.58
N PHE A 55 19.10 -2.36 -4.45
CA PHE A 55 18.51 -1.35 -3.56
C PHE A 55 17.02 -1.06 -3.81
N TYR A 56 16.56 -1.14 -5.07
CA TYR A 56 15.17 -0.87 -5.41
C TYR A 56 14.16 -1.85 -4.79
N VAL A 57 14.61 -3.04 -4.36
CA VAL A 57 13.70 -4.04 -3.78
C VAL A 57 13.13 -3.58 -2.45
N TRP A 58 13.85 -2.72 -1.72
CA TRP A 58 13.36 -2.13 -0.46
C TRP A 58 12.27 -1.08 -0.71
N ASP A 59 12.44 -0.24 -1.74
CA ASP A 59 11.40 0.70 -2.18
C ASP A 59 10.14 -0.09 -2.61
N MET A 60 10.32 -1.18 -3.35
CA MET A 60 9.23 -2.06 -3.76
C MET A 60 8.56 -2.76 -2.56
N ALA A 61 9.33 -3.17 -1.56
CA ALA A 61 8.80 -3.77 -0.33
C ALA A 61 7.93 -2.79 0.45
N ALA A 62 8.35 -1.52 0.56
CA ALA A 62 7.55 -0.47 1.19
C ALA A 62 6.22 -0.25 0.45
N VAL A 63 6.24 -0.18 -0.88
CA VAL A 63 5.02 -0.09 -1.70
C VAL A 63 4.12 -1.32 -1.49
N ALA A 64 4.71 -2.52 -1.45
CA ALA A 64 3.95 -3.75 -1.23
C ALA A 64 3.25 -3.75 0.13
N GLN A 65 3.91 -3.24 1.18
CA GLN A 65 3.34 -3.11 2.52
C GLN A 65 2.15 -2.14 2.54
N ASP A 66 2.31 -0.96 1.97
CA ASP A 66 1.23 0.04 1.86
C ASP A 66 0.00 -0.55 1.14
N LEU A 67 0.22 -1.20 0.00
CA LEU A 67 -0.85 -1.78 -0.82
C LEU A 67 -1.50 -3.00 -0.15
N ALA A 68 -0.73 -3.85 0.51
CA ALA A 68 -1.27 -4.99 1.27
C ALA A 68 -2.12 -4.51 2.44
N THR A 69 -1.68 -3.48 3.17
CA THR A 69 -2.42 -2.88 4.30
C THR A 69 -3.80 -2.43 3.86
N LEU A 70 -3.86 -1.65 2.77
CA LEU A 70 -5.13 -1.17 2.23
C LEU A 70 -6.03 -2.32 1.77
N SER A 71 -5.46 -3.35 1.14
CA SER A 71 -6.20 -4.49 0.62
C SER A 71 -6.79 -5.34 1.74
N VAL A 72 -5.97 -5.78 2.70
CA VAL A 72 -6.38 -6.70 3.78
C VAL A 72 -7.43 -6.05 4.68
N ARG A 73 -7.27 -4.76 4.99
CA ARG A 73 -8.23 -4.01 5.80
C ARG A 73 -9.46 -3.54 5.01
N ASN A 74 -9.60 -3.89 3.73
CA ASN A 74 -10.69 -3.47 2.85
C ASN A 74 -10.87 -1.94 2.79
N LEU A 75 -9.76 -1.20 2.75
CA LEU A 75 -9.72 0.27 2.76
C LEU A 75 -9.71 0.89 1.36
N ILE A 76 -9.80 0.06 0.32
CA ILE A 76 -9.86 0.48 -1.07
C ILE A 76 -11.32 0.50 -1.50
N PRO A 77 -11.90 1.69 -1.78
CA PRO A 77 -13.25 1.76 -2.32
C PRO A 77 -13.32 1.12 -3.71
N GLU A 78 -14.44 0.47 -4.02
CA GLU A 78 -14.66 -0.20 -5.32
C GLU A 78 -14.34 0.69 -6.53
N THR A 79 -14.66 1.99 -6.44
CA THR A 79 -14.39 2.97 -7.51
C THR A 79 -12.90 3.13 -7.85
N TRP A 80 -11.97 2.70 -7.00
CA TRP A 80 -10.52 2.78 -7.22
C TRP A 80 -9.85 1.40 -7.32
N GLN A 81 -10.63 0.33 -7.29
CA GLN A 81 -10.12 -1.03 -7.39
C GLN A 81 -9.27 -1.22 -8.67
N SER A 82 -9.72 -0.66 -9.79
CA SER A 82 -8.97 -0.71 -11.06
C SER A 82 -7.64 0.04 -11.00
N PHE A 83 -7.57 1.14 -10.24
CA PHE A 83 -6.32 1.89 -10.02
C PHE A 83 -5.35 1.06 -9.19
N PHE A 84 -5.81 0.48 -8.08
CA PHE A 84 -5.02 -0.43 -7.24
C PHE A 84 -4.47 -1.64 -8.02
N GLU A 85 -5.32 -2.30 -8.82
CA GLU A 85 -4.90 -3.41 -9.67
C GLU A 85 -3.86 -2.98 -10.71
N GLY A 86 -4.00 -1.77 -11.25
CA GLY A 86 -3.01 -1.12 -12.11
C GLY A 86 -1.65 -0.97 -11.43
N LEU A 87 -1.61 -0.56 -10.16
CA LEU A 87 -0.37 -0.47 -9.38
C LEU A 87 0.27 -1.85 -9.16
N CYS A 88 -0.54 -2.86 -8.82
CA CYS A 88 -0.05 -4.22 -8.66
C CYS A 88 0.55 -4.77 -9.96
N ASN A 89 -0.06 -4.46 -11.10
CA ASN A 89 0.47 -4.84 -12.41
C ASN A 89 1.75 -4.10 -12.75
N MET A 90 1.81 -2.78 -12.50
CA MET A 90 3.03 -1.99 -12.70
C MET A 90 4.20 -2.54 -11.87
N ALA A 91 3.95 -2.91 -10.62
CA ALA A 91 4.99 -3.50 -9.77
C ALA A 91 5.49 -4.86 -10.30
N ARG A 92 4.59 -5.72 -10.79
CA ARG A 92 4.96 -6.99 -11.46
C ARG A 92 5.78 -6.75 -12.73
N GLU A 93 5.44 -5.73 -13.51
CA GLU A 93 6.20 -5.37 -14.72
C GLU A 93 7.62 -4.87 -14.39
N ILE A 94 7.80 -4.22 -13.24
CA ILE A 94 9.13 -3.80 -12.77
C ILE A 94 9.95 -5.03 -12.35
N ASP A 95 9.39 -5.87 -11.47
CA ASP A 95 10.02 -7.10 -11.02
C ASP A 95 8.99 -8.06 -10.41
N GLU A 96 8.54 -9.05 -11.18
CA GLU A 96 7.50 -9.99 -10.74
C GLU A 96 7.92 -10.83 -9.52
N ALA A 97 9.18 -11.26 -9.48
CA ALA A 97 9.67 -12.13 -8.42
C ALA A 97 9.76 -11.37 -7.09
N ALA A 98 10.39 -10.19 -7.10
CA ALA A 98 10.48 -9.34 -5.92
C ALA A 98 9.08 -8.91 -5.45
N TRP A 99 8.24 -8.43 -6.37
CA TRP A 99 6.87 -8.03 -6.05
C TRP A 99 6.07 -9.15 -5.39
N THR A 100 6.06 -10.34 -5.98
CA THR A 100 5.30 -11.47 -5.47
C THR A 100 5.75 -11.85 -4.07
N TYR A 101 7.07 -11.88 -3.82
CA TYR A 101 7.62 -12.20 -2.51
C TYR A 101 7.17 -11.17 -1.45
N PHE A 102 7.41 -9.89 -1.69
CA PHE A 102 7.10 -8.85 -0.69
C PHE A 102 5.59 -8.66 -0.49
N PHE A 103 4.80 -8.70 -1.55
CA PHE A 103 3.35 -8.50 -1.44
C PHE A 103 2.68 -9.65 -0.69
N VAL A 104 3.01 -10.91 -1.00
CA VAL A 104 2.48 -12.07 -0.25
C VAL A 104 2.89 -12.02 1.22
N ARG A 105 4.16 -11.66 1.49
CA ARG A 105 4.65 -11.50 2.85
C ARG A 105 3.89 -10.41 3.59
N ALA A 106 3.73 -9.25 2.98
CA ALA A 106 3.02 -8.12 3.57
C ALA A 106 1.54 -8.43 3.83
N VAL A 107 0.86 -9.14 2.93
CA VAL A 107 -0.52 -9.61 3.15
C VAL A 107 -0.58 -10.54 4.37
N THR A 108 0.34 -11.51 4.46
CA THR A 108 0.37 -12.46 5.59
C THR A 108 0.62 -11.75 6.93
N ASP A 109 1.56 -10.80 6.94
CA ASP A 109 1.89 -10.03 8.14
C ASP A 109 0.69 -9.16 8.57
N GLU A 110 0.01 -8.50 7.62
CA GLU A 110 -1.16 -7.67 7.93
C GLU A 110 -2.37 -8.49 8.38
N GLU A 111 -2.65 -9.63 7.74
CA GLU A 111 -3.70 -10.54 8.17
C GLU A 111 -3.46 -11.04 9.60
N SER A 112 -2.19 -11.25 9.97
CA SER A 112 -1.81 -11.63 11.34
C SER A 112 -2.12 -10.50 12.32
N LEU A 113 -1.79 -9.25 11.98
CA LEU A 113 -2.12 -8.08 12.81
C LEU A 113 -3.63 -7.90 12.99
N VAL A 114 -4.40 -7.96 11.92
CA VAL A 114 -5.87 -7.84 11.97
C VAL A 114 -6.48 -8.95 12.82
N ASN A 115 -5.93 -10.17 12.73
CA ASN A 115 -6.37 -11.27 13.58
C ASN A 115 -6.05 -11.01 15.05
N GLU A 116 -4.83 -10.56 15.37
CA GLU A 116 -4.41 -10.22 16.74
C GLU A 116 -5.29 -9.11 17.34
N GLU A 117 -5.58 -8.04 16.59
CA GLU A 117 -6.50 -6.97 16.99
C GLU A 117 -7.87 -7.54 17.36
N ARG A 118 -8.41 -8.43 16.53
CA ARG A 118 -9.71 -9.09 16.77
C ARG A 118 -9.75 -9.98 18.01
N TRP A 119 -8.63 -10.58 18.41
CA TRP A 119 -8.56 -11.40 19.63
C TRP A 119 -8.48 -10.55 20.91
N MET A 120 -8.14 -9.27 20.79
CA MET A 120 -8.03 -8.34 21.92
C MET A 120 -9.28 -7.51 22.19
N ASP A 121 -10.22 -7.47 21.23
CA ASP A 121 -11.55 -6.83 21.34
C ASP A 121 -12.61 -7.74 22.00
#